data_AF-A0A4Q3U944-F1
#
_entry.id   AF-A0A4Q3U944-F1
#
_cell.length_a   1.000
_cell.length_b   1.000
_cell.length_c   1.000
_cell.angle_alpha   90.00
_cell.angle_beta   90.00
_cell.angle_gamma   90.00
#
_symmetry.space_group_name_H-M   'P 1'
#
loop_
_entity.id
_entity.type
_entity.pdbx_description
1 polymer ?
#
loop_
_entity_poly.entity_id
_entity_poly.type
_entity_poly.pdbx_seq_one_letter_code
_entity_poly.pdbx_strand_id
1 'polypeptide(L)'
;MRIANIDGLVDWVAAQPTWSDLPIIVLTHRGGGPDMNPGAVRLLKRLGNVSFLERPFHASTFASIAHTALNARRRQYEARHRIDELYKSQEQLATAMQAGRLGAWSYEVDTGILEASGLCKQIYGRRAEDAFSYDDLLKSIHPEDLPAMRLAAQHSVDTGNDYTIEYRTIWPDGALHWTQVNGRVLRGGSGEARSLVGVAMDVTERKSAETVLRQSNERLEQRVTQRTQELEQTHAKIVE
;
A
#
# COMPACT_ATOMS: atom_id res chain seq x y z
N MET A 1 -43.36 -37.61 -10.27
CA MET A 1 -43.31 -36.14 -10.36
C MET A 1 -42.45 -35.80 -11.58
N ARG A 2 -43.02 -35.24 -12.66
CA ARG A 2 -42.23 -34.77 -13.82
C ARG A 2 -41.35 -33.63 -13.31
N ILE A 3 -40.05 -33.86 -13.18
CA ILE A 3 -39.10 -32.78 -12.90
C ILE A 3 -39.20 -31.84 -14.10
N ALA A 4 -39.63 -30.60 -13.88
CA ALA A 4 -39.63 -29.59 -14.93
C ALA A 4 -38.22 -29.50 -15.53
N ASN A 5 -38.09 -29.25 -16.84
CA ASN A 5 -36.77 -29.08 -17.43
C ASN A 5 -36.09 -27.85 -16.79
N ILE A 6 -35.08 -28.10 -15.97
CA ILE A 6 -34.30 -27.08 -15.25
C ILE A 6 -32.92 -26.85 -15.89
N ASP A 7 -32.63 -27.46 -17.03
CA ASP A 7 -31.29 -27.42 -17.64
C ASP A 7 -30.87 -25.97 -17.92
N GLY A 8 -31.79 -25.13 -18.41
CA GLY A 8 -31.50 -23.69 -18.60
C GLY A 8 -31.20 -22.92 -17.30
N LEU A 9 -31.77 -23.31 -16.16
CA LEU A 9 -31.41 -22.71 -14.86
C LEU A 9 -30.03 -23.17 -14.42
N VAL A 10 -29.72 -24.46 -14.58
CA VAL A 10 -28.41 -25.02 -14.26
C VAL A 10 -27.32 -24.36 -15.08
N ASP A 11 -27.54 -24.21 -16.39
CA ASP A 11 -26.59 -23.55 -17.29
C ASP A 11 -26.39 -22.08 -16.92
N TRP A 12 -27.47 -21.38 -16.55
CA TRP A 12 -27.38 -19.99 -16.09
C TRP A 12 -26.65 -19.83 -14.75
N VAL A 13 -26.85 -20.75 -13.80
CA VAL A 13 -26.12 -20.78 -12.53
C VAL A 13 -24.64 -21.10 -12.78
N ALA A 14 -24.34 -22.05 -13.66
CA ALA A 14 -22.98 -22.41 -14.03
C ALA A 14 -22.26 -21.27 -14.77
N ALA A 15 -23.00 -20.39 -15.48
CA ALA A 15 -22.47 -19.20 -16.13
C ALA A 15 -22.26 -18.02 -15.17
N GLN A 16 -22.67 -18.12 -13.90
CA GLN A 16 -22.41 -17.06 -12.93
C GLN A 16 -20.90 -16.92 -12.64
N PRO A 17 -20.45 -15.70 -12.27
CA PRO A 17 -19.08 -15.50 -11.80
C PRO A 17 -18.74 -16.45 -10.64
N THR A 18 -17.48 -16.86 -10.53
CA THR A 18 -17.02 -17.83 -9.51
C THR A 18 -17.25 -17.38 -8.06
N TRP A 19 -17.39 -16.07 -7.81
CA TRP A 19 -17.72 -15.53 -6.49
C TRP A 19 -19.23 -15.63 -6.15
N SER A 20 -20.09 -15.86 -7.15
CA SER A 20 -21.53 -15.79 -7.04
C SER A 20 -22.12 -17.17 -6.74
N ASP A 21 -22.32 -17.47 -5.47
CA ASP A 21 -23.01 -18.68 -5.02
C ASP A 21 -24.49 -18.39 -4.73
N LEU A 22 -25.35 -18.59 -5.74
CA LEU A 22 -26.73 -18.11 -5.73
C LEU A 22 -27.66 -19.07 -4.94
N PRO A 23 -28.33 -18.60 -3.87
CA PRO A 23 -29.19 -19.47 -3.07
C PRO A 23 -30.53 -19.74 -3.77
N ILE A 24 -30.90 -21.01 -3.87
CA ILE A 24 -32.14 -21.48 -4.51
C ILE A 24 -33.00 -22.20 -3.47
N ILE A 25 -34.27 -21.80 -3.35
CA ILE A 25 -35.24 -22.48 -2.47
C ILE A 25 -36.14 -23.36 -3.32
N VAL A 26 -36.08 -24.68 -3.09
CA VAL A 26 -36.90 -25.67 -3.80
C VAL A 26 -38.05 -26.10 -2.89
N LEU A 27 -39.28 -25.89 -3.34
CA LEU A 27 -40.47 -26.35 -2.63
C LEU A 27 -40.79 -27.79 -3.04
N THR A 28 -40.92 -28.68 -2.07
CA THR A 28 -41.20 -30.12 -2.30
C THR A 28 -42.48 -30.56 -1.59
N HIS A 29 -43.00 -31.74 -1.93
CA HIS A 29 -44.03 -32.44 -1.12
C HIS A 29 -43.36 -33.40 -0.13
N ARG A 30 -44.10 -33.92 0.86
CA ARG A 30 -43.57 -34.88 1.84
C ARG A 30 -42.75 -36.00 1.19
N GLY A 31 -41.51 -36.19 1.67
CA GLY A 31 -40.57 -37.19 1.15
C GLY A 31 -39.87 -36.75 -0.14
N GLY A 32 -40.01 -35.48 -0.53
CA GLY A 32 -39.37 -34.91 -1.71
C GLY A 32 -37.99 -34.30 -1.44
N GLY A 33 -37.57 -34.20 -0.16
CA GLY A 33 -36.23 -33.79 0.26
C GLY A 33 -35.13 -34.80 -0.09
N PRO A 34 -33.85 -34.42 0.10
CA PRO A 34 -32.69 -35.19 -0.33
C PRO A 34 -32.57 -36.57 0.32
N ASP A 35 -33.08 -36.74 1.53
CA ASP A 35 -32.98 -38.00 2.28
C ASP A 35 -33.83 -39.13 1.68
N MET A 36 -34.91 -38.78 0.99
CA MET A 36 -35.90 -39.75 0.48
C MET A 36 -36.09 -39.68 -1.05
N ASN A 37 -35.43 -38.73 -1.73
CA ASN A 37 -35.59 -38.48 -3.16
C ASN A 37 -34.25 -38.35 -3.91
N PRO A 38 -33.87 -39.33 -4.75
CA PRO A 38 -32.66 -39.27 -5.58
C PRO A 38 -32.62 -38.06 -6.54
N GLY A 39 -33.79 -37.52 -6.92
CA GLY A 39 -33.90 -36.31 -7.74
C GLY A 39 -33.46 -35.05 -7.00
N ALA A 40 -33.73 -34.95 -5.69
CA ALA A 40 -33.30 -33.82 -4.86
C ALA A 40 -31.78 -33.81 -4.65
N VAL A 41 -31.16 -34.99 -4.49
CA VAL A 41 -29.70 -35.13 -4.46
C VAL A 41 -29.06 -34.68 -5.79
N ARG A 42 -29.69 -34.99 -6.93
CA ARG A 42 -29.22 -34.54 -8.25
C ARG A 42 -29.32 -33.02 -8.40
N LEU A 43 -30.39 -32.41 -7.89
CA LEU A 43 -30.56 -30.96 -7.84
C LEU A 43 -29.45 -30.28 -7.01
N LEU A 44 -29.17 -30.78 -5.81
CA LEU A 44 -28.06 -30.29 -4.98
C LEU A 44 -26.72 -30.31 -5.72
N LYS A 45 -26.40 -31.44 -6.37
CA LYS A 45 -25.13 -31.56 -7.11
C LYS A 45 -25.03 -30.62 -8.31
N ARG A 46 -26.15 -30.31 -8.97
CA ARG A 46 -26.16 -29.48 -10.19
C ARG A 46 -26.25 -27.98 -9.91
N LEU A 47 -26.97 -27.60 -8.86
CA LEU A 47 -27.26 -26.19 -8.53
C LEU A 47 -26.41 -25.67 -7.35
N GLY A 48 -25.79 -26.55 -6.57
CA GLY A 48 -24.96 -26.17 -5.43
C GLY A 48 -25.79 -25.71 -4.24
N ASN A 49 -25.94 -24.40 -4.07
CA ASN A 49 -26.58 -23.76 -2.92
C ASN A 49 -28.12 -23.86 -2.98
N VAL A 50 -28.63 -25.02 -2.60
CA VAL A 50 -30.07 -25.32 -2.61
C VAL A 50 -30.59 -25.59 -1.20
N SER A 51 -31.67 -24.93 -0.81
CA SER A 51 -32.46 -25.21 0.39
C SER A 51 -33.80 -25.84 0.01
N PHE A 52 -34.19 -26.94 0.66
CA PHE A 52 -35.48 -27.59 0.42
C PHE A 52 -36.50 -27.21 1.49
N LEU A 53 -37.74 -26.96 1.07
CA LEU A 53 -38.86 -26.70 1.98
C LEU A 53 -40.07 -27.56 1.60
N GLU A 54 -40.41 -28.52 2.47
CA GLU A 54 -41.50 -29.47 2.22
C GLU A 54 -42.88 -28.89 2.57
N ARG A 55 -43.91 -29.21 1.78
CA ARG A 55 -45.31 -28.83 2.02
C ARG A 55 -46.07 -29.87 2.85
N PRO A 56 -47.03 -29.43 3.70
CA PRO A 56 -47.37 -28.04 4.03
C PRO A 56 -46.35 -27.40 4.97
N PHE A 57 -46.05 -26.11 4.77
CA PHE A 57 -45.13 -25.32 5.61
C PHE A 57 -45.81 -24.04 6.15
N HIS A 58 -45.31 -23.51 7.25
CA HIS A 58 -45.73 -22.20 7.76
C HIS A 58 -45.08 -21.07 6.95
N ALA A 59 -45.84 -19.99 6.72
CA ALA A 59 -45.33 -18.80 6.01
C ALA A 59 -44.09 -18.20 6.68
N SER A 60 -44.00 -18.26 8.02
CA SER A 60 -42.84 -17.82 8.80
C SER A 60 -41.57 -18.62 8.45
N THR A 61 -41.67 -19.93 8.24
CA THR A 61 -40.52 -20.78 7.85
C THR A 61 -40.00 -20.40 6.48
N PHE A 62 -40.89 -20.20 5.50
CA PHE A 62 -40.49 -19.74 4.17
C PHE A 62 -39.83 -18.35 4.24
N ALA A 63 -40.42 -17.42 5.00
CA ALA A 63 -39.87 -16.08 5.18
C ALA A 63 -38.47 -16.11 5.80
N SER A 64 -38.22 -16.96 6.82
CA SER A 64 -36.90 -17.09 7.45
C SER A 64 -35.84 -17.63 6.50
N ILE A 65 -36.15 -18.67 5.70
CA ILE A 65 -35.21 -19.23 4.72
C ILE A 65 -34.94 -18.20 3.61
N ALA A 66 -35.98 -17.54 3.09
CA ALA A 66 -35.82 -16.47 2.10
C ALA A 66 -34.98 -15.31 2.64
N HIS A 67 -35.22 -14.88 3.88
CA HIS A 67 -34.44 -13.82 4.51
C HIS A 67 -32.97 -14.23 4.68
N THR A 68 -32.70 -15.47 5.07
CA THR A 68 -31.34 -16.01 5.22
C THR A 68 -30.62 -16.08 3.87
N ALA A 69 -31.29 -16.56 2.83
CA ALA A 69 -30.78 -16.58 1.45
C ALA A 69 -30.45 -15.17 0.95
N LEU A 70 -31.34 -14.20 1.15
CA LEU A 70 -31.11 -12.80 0.77
C LEU A 70 -29.94 -12.19 1.54
N ASN A 71 -29.81 -12.46 2.84
CA ASN A 71 -28.69 -11.98 3.64
C ASN A 71 -27.36 -12.60 3.19
N ALA A 72 -27.32 -13.90 2.90
CA ALA A 72 -26.15 -14.57 2.34
C ALA A 72 -25.74 -13.93 1.01
N ARG A 73 -26.71 -13.69 0.12
CA ARG A 73 -26.50 -13.03 -1.16
C ARG A 73 -25.94 -11.61 -0.99
N ARG A 74 -26.50 -10.83 -0.06
CA ARG A 74 -26.01 -9.47 0.24
C ARG A 74 -24.56 -9.47 0.70
N ARG A 75 -24.19 -10.39 1.61
CA ARG A 75 -22.81 -10.52 2.11
C ARG A 75 -21.82 -10.88 1.01
N GLN A 76 -22.20 -11.70 0.02
CA GLN A 76 -21.34 -12.01 -1.13
C GLN A 76 -21.03 -10.76 -1.95
N TYR A 77 -22.04 -9.94 -2.26
CA TYR A 77 -21.82 -8.69 -2.99
C TYR A 77 -21.01 -7.68 -2.17
N GLU A 78 -21.27 -7.56 -0.86
CA GLU A 78 -20.48 -6.70 0.03
C GLU A 78 -19.00 -7.14 0.06
N ALA A 79 -18.72 -8.44 0.15
CA ALA A 79 -17.36 -8.96 0.12
C ALA A 79 -16.69 -8.70 -1.24
N ARG A 80 -17.40 -8.93 -2.35
CA ARG A 80 -16.91 -8.63 -3.70
C ARG A 80 -16.56 -7.15 -3.85
N HIS A 81 -17.45 -6.26 -3.43
CA HIS A 81 -17.24 -4.82 -3.50
C HIS A 81 -16.02 -4.39 -2.69
N ARG A 82 -15.86 -4.89 -1.46
CA ARG A 82 -14.68 -4.61 -0.63
C ARG A 82 -13.39 -5.06 -1.29
N ILE A 83 -13.39 -6.23 -1.92
CA ILE A 83 -12.21 -6.74 -2.65
C ILE A 83 -11.89 -5.83 -3.84
N ASP A 84 -12.89 -5.45 -4.63
CA ASP A 84 -12.70 -4.55 -5.77
C ASP A 84 -12.21 -3.15 -5.33
N GLU A 85 -12.75 -2.61 -4.23
CA GLU A 85 -12.27 -1.36 -3.61
C GLU A 85 -10.83 -1.47 -3.12
N LEU A 86 -10.47 -2.58 -2.47
CA LEU A 86 -9.10 -2.84 -2.02
C LEU A 86 -8.13 -2.89 -3.20
N TYR A 87 -8.48 -3.61 -4.29
CA TYR A 87 -7.65 -3.67 -5.48
C TYR A 87 -7.47 -2.29 -6.12
N LYS A 88 -8.56 -1.54 -6.27
CA LYS A 88 -8.51 -0.19 -6.84
C LYS A 88 -7.66 0.76 -6.00
N SER A 89 -7.82 0.71 -4.68
CA SER A 89 -7.01 1.51 -3.75
C SER A 89 -5.53 1.13 -3.80
N GLN A 90 -5.23 -0.18 -3.85
CA GLN A 90 -3.87 -0.68 -3.97
C GLN A 90 -3.20 -0.27 -5.28
N GLU A 91 -3.92 -0.33 -6.40
CA GLU A 91 -3.43 0.10 -7.72
C GLU A 91 -3.15 1.61 -7.75
N GLN A 92 -4.07 2.41 -7.20
CA GLN A 92 -3.88 3.86 -7.08
C GLN A 92 -2.66 4.20 -6.23
N LEU A 93 -2.49 3.53 -5.09
CA LEU A 93 -1.33 3.71 -4.22
C LEU A 93 -0.03 3.31 -4.93
N ALA A 94 0.00 2.15 -5.59
CA ALA A 94 1.17 1.69 -6.33
C ALA A 94 1.57 2.68 -7.44
N THR A 95 0.58 3.20 -8.17
CA THR A 95 0.79 4.21 -9.21
C THR A 95 1.35 5.51 -8.63
N ALA A 96 0.79 6.00 -7.52
CA ALA A 96 1.28 7.20 -6.85
C ALA A 96 2.72 7.04 -6.33
N MET A 97 3.03 5.90 -5.72
CA MET A 97 4.38 5.56 -5.26
C MET A 97 5.39 5.53 -6.41
N GLN A 98 5.02 4.90 -7.54
CA GLN A 98 5.87 4.83 -8.71
C GLN A 98 6.08 6.20 -9.36
N ALA A 99 5.01 7.00 -9.50
CA ALA A 99 5.09 8.35 -10.07
C ALA A 99 5.97 9.28 -9.22
N GLY A 100 5.88 9.18 -7.89
CA GLY A 100 6.73 9.92 -6.95
C GLY A 100 8.12 9.33 -6.76
N ARG A 101 8.45 8.20 -7.42
CA ARG A 101 9.69 7.43 -7.21
C ARG A 101 9.98 7.15 -5.73
N LEU A 102 8.95 6.79 -4.98
CA LEU A 102 9.00 6.57 -3.53
C LEU A 102 9.26 5.09 -3.22
N GLY A 103 10.37 4.80 -2.53
CA GLY A 103 10.68 3.48 -2.03
C GLY A 103 10.11 3.25 -0.63
N ALA A 104 9.17 2.32 -0.47
CA ALA A 104 8.66 1.92 0.85
C ALA A 104 9.71 1.15 1.65
N TRP A 105 9.74 1.39 2.96
CA TRP A 105 10.54 0.64 3.94
C TRP A 105 9.77 0.46 5.26
N SER A 106 10.09 -0.60 5.99
CA SER A 106 9.63 -0.85 7.36
C SER A 106 10.78 -1.41 8.18
N TYR A 107 10.87 -1.01 9.44
CA TYR A 107 11.85 -1.49 10.40
C TYR A 107 11.11 -1.96 11.64
N GLU A 108 11.19 -3.25 11.96
CA GLU A 108 10.60 -3.81 13.17
C GLU A 108 11.58 -3.65 14.33
N VAL A 109 11.13 -3.03 15.42
CA VAL A 109 12.01 -2.61 16.53
C VAL A 109 12.52 -3.82 17.31
N ASP A 110 11.66 -4.83 17.53
CA ASP A 110 11.99 -6.01 18.34
C ASP A 110 12.95 -6.96 17.65
N THR A 111 12.75 -7.18 16.34
CA THR A 111 13.54 -8.13 15.55
C THR A 111 14.73 -7.48 14.86
N GLY A 112 14.72 -6.16 14.71
CA GLY A 112 15.71 -5.41 13.94
C GLY A 112 15.63 -5.66 12.43
N ILE A 113 14.53 -6.26 11.95
CA ILE A 113 14.36 -6.58 10.53
C ILE A 113 13.96 -5.32 9.78
N LEU A 114 14.75 -4.98 8.76
CA LEU A 114 14.42 -3.99 7.76
C LEU A 114 13.81 -4.69 6.54
N GLU A 115 12.58 -4.34 6.19
CA GLU A 115 12.02 -4.67 4.89
C GLU A 115 12.07 -3.43 3.99
N ALA A 116 12.48 -3.63 2.75
CA ALA A 116 12.59 -2.57 1.77
C ALA A 116 12.03 -3.02 0.43
N SER A 117 11.18 -2.19 -0.15
CA SER A 117 10.69 -2.38 -1.51
C SER A 117 11.84 -2.35 -2.53
N GLY A 118 11.63 -2.92 -3.72
CA GLY A 118 12.63 -2.91 -4.79
C GLY A 118 13.10 -1.50 -5.16
N LEU A 119 12.19 -0.53 -5.18
CA LEU A 119 12.52 0.87 -5.44
C LEU A 119 13.30 1.52 -4.29
N CYS A 120 13.02 1.15 -3.04
CA CYS A 120 13.83 1.58 -1.89
C CYS A 120 15.28 1.13 -2.06
N LYS A 121 15.50 -0.14 -2.40
CA LYS A 121 16.86 -0.67 -2.65
C LYS A 121 17.57 0.08 -3.78
N GLN A 122 16.86 0.42 -4.86
CA GLN A 122 17.40 1.21 -5.97
C GLN A 122 17.86 2.62 -5.55
N ILE A 123 17.17 3.25 -4.59
CA ILE A 123 17.58 4.56 -4.03
C ILE A 123 18.93 4.48 -3.30
N TYR A 124 19.30 3.28 -2.82
CA TYR A 124 20.62 3.01 -2.22
C TYR A 124 21.59 2.33 -3.22
N GLY A 125 21.33 2.44 -4.53
CA GLY A 125 22.21 1.92 -5.58
C GLY A 125 22.20 0.40 -5.73
N ARG A 126 21.19 -0.29 -5.20
CA ARG A 126 21.07 -1.76 -5.23
C ARG A 126 19.98 -2.23 -6.19
N ARG A 127 20.07 -3.49 -6.65
CA ARG A 127 19.00 -4.11 -7.44
C ARG A 127 17.81 -4.46 -6.55
N ALA A 128 16.62 -4.61 -7.15
CA ALA A 128 15.38 -4.86 -6.39
C ALA A 128 15.41 -6.20 -5.64
N GLU A 129 16.10 -7.18 -6.22
CA GLU A 129 16.28 -8.53 -5.72
C GLU A 129 17.42 -8.68 -4.69
N ASP A 130 18.27 -7.66 -4.52
CA ASP A 130 19.41 -7.74 -3.61
C ASP A 130 18.96 -7.79 -2.14
N ALA A 131 19.77 -8.43 -1.29
CA ALA A 131 19.60 -8.32 0.15
C ALA A 131 19.86 -6.87 0.60
N PHE A 132 19.06 -6.40 1.55
CA PHE A 132 19.22 -5.09 2.15
C PHE A 132 18.79 -5.09 3.61
N SER A 133 19.76 -5.30 4.49
CA SER A 133 19.56 -5.32 5.94
C SER A 133 19.66 -3.92 6.56
N TYR A 134 19.30 -3.79 7.83
CA TYR A 134 19.52 -2.55 8.56
C TYR A 134 21.01 -2.18 8.67
N ASP A 135 21.91 -3.16 8.79
CA ASP A 135 23.36 -2.91 8.79
C ASP A 135 23.86 -2.42 7.41
N ASP A 136 23.31 -2.97 6.32
CA ASP A 136 23.58 -2.48 4.97
C ASP A 136 23.14 -1.02 4.78
N LEU A 137 21.98 -0.66 5.33
CA LEU A 137 21.51 0.72 5.35
C LEU A 137 22.51 1.61 6.08
N LEU A 138 22.92 1.25 7.29
CA LEU A 138 23.88 2.03 8.08
C LEU A 138 25.21 2.22 7.35
N LYS A 139 25.71 1.19 6.67
CA LYS A 139 26.95 1.26 5.87
C LYS A 139 26.82 2.14 4.62
N SER A 140 25.61 2.27 4.08
CA SER A 140 25.35 3.13 2.92
C SER A 140 25.25 4.61 3.27
N ILE A 141 25.06 4.98 4.54
CA ILE A 141 24.92 6.38 4.96
C ILE A 141 26.31 6.98 5.17
N HIS A 142 26.51 8.21 4.73
CA HIS A 142 27.76 8.94 4.93
C HIS A 142 28.09 9.02 6.44
N PRO A 143 29.34 8.76 6.87
CA PRO A 143 29.69 8.67 8.29
C PRO A 143 29.32 9.89 9.14
N GLU A 144 29.41 11.09 8.56
CA GLU A 144 29.05 12.35 9.23
C GLU A 144 27.54 12.51 9.48
N ASP A 145 26.69 11.85 8.68
CA ASP A 145 25.24 12.00 8.73
C ASP A 145 24.58 10.90 9.60
N LEU A 146 25.32 9.81 9.90
CA LEU A 146 24.86 8.72 10.74
C LEU A 146 24.33 9.15 12.12
N PRO A 147 25.02 10.03 12.88
CA PRO A 147 24.51 10.47 14.17
C PRO A 147 23.16 11.19 14.07
N ALA A 148 23.00 12.06 13.06
CA ALA A 148 21.76 12.80 12.84
C ALA A 148 20.59 11.89 12.48
N MET A 149 20.84 10.88 11.61
CA MET A 149 19.84 9.87 11.26
C MET A 149 19.37 9.08 12.48
N ARG A 150 20.29 8.61 13.32
CA ARG A 150 19.94 7.87 14.55
C ARG A 150 19.12 8.72 15.51
N LEU A 151 19.51 9.99 15.69
CA LEU A 151 18.80 10.92 16.55
C LEU A 151 17.37 11.17 16.05
N ALA A 152 17.18 11.37 14.75
CA ALA A 152 15.85 11.56 14.16
C ALA A 152 14.95 10.32 14.34
N ALA A 153 15.49 9.13 14.10
CA ALA A 153 14.78 7.88 14.31
C ALA A 153 14.39 7.68 15.79
N GLN A 154 15.34 7.90 16.71
CA GLN A 154 15.09 7.80 18.15
C GLN A 154 14.04 8.81 18.62
N HIS A 155 14.11 10.05 18.14
CA HIS A 155 13.12 11.08 18.48
C HIS A 155 11.71 10.67 18.05
N SER A 156 11.55 10.05 16.88
CA SER A 156 10.26 9.52 16.42
C SER A 156 9.76 8.39 17.33
N VAL A 157 10.64 7.47 17.72
CA VAL A 157 10.34 6.39 18.67
C VAL A 157 9.88 6.92 20.03
N ASP A 158 10.56 7.94 20.55
CA ASP A 158 10.29 8.50 21.88
C ASP A 158 8.99 9.31 21.89
N THR A 159 8.78 10.16 20.87
CA THR A 159 7.68 11.13 20.86
C THR A 159 6.42 10.65 20.16
N GLY A 160 6.54 9.68 19.24
CA GLY A 160 5.44 9.34 18.34
C GLY A 160 5.33 10.25 17.11
N ASN A 161 6.14 11.30 17.00
CA ASN A 161 6.09 12.23 15.88
C ASN A 161 6.68 11.60 14.61
N ASP A 162 6.12 11.97 13.47
CA ASP A 162 6.69 11.65 12.16
C ASP A 162 8.06 12.35 12.02
N TYR A 163 9.02 11.71 11.38
CA TYR A 163 10.34 12.28 11.11
C TYR A 163 10.58 12.42 9.60
N THR A 164 11.28 13.49 9.24
CA THR A 164 11.76 13.76 7.88
C THR A 164 13.23 14.12 8.00
N ILE A 165 14.09 13.42 7.26
CA ILE A 165 15.53 13.66 7.26
C ILE A 165 16.09 13.50 5.85
N GLU A 166 17.07 14.34 5.53
CA GLU A 166 17.90 14.19 4.35
C GLU A 166 19.33 13.88 4.78
N TYR A 167 19.96 12.90 4.13
CA TYR A 167 21.35 12.55 4.38
C TYR A 167 22.03 12.08 3.10
N ARG A 168 23.36 12.15 3.11
CA ARG A 168 24.18 11.62 2.02
C ARG A 168 24.25 10.11 2.11
N THR A 169 24.14 9.46 0.98
CA THR A 169 24.34 8.02 0.80
C THR A 169 25.50 7.76 -0.15
N ILE A 170 26.24 6.69 0.09
CA ILE A 170 27.34 6.21 -0.74
C ILE A 170 26.85 4.93 -1.39
N TRP A 171 26.66 4.97 -2.69
CA TRP A 171 26.23 3.81 -3.47
C TRP A 171 27.34 2.76 -3.57
N PRO A 172 27.02 1.50 -3.94
CA PRO A 172 28.02 0.44 -4.08
C PRO A 172 29.15 0.74 -5.08
N ASP A 173 28.93 1.63 -6.05
CA ASP A 173 29.93 2.11 -7.00
C ASP A 173 30.82 3.25 -6.44
N GLY A 174 30.55 3.70 -5.21
CA GLY A 174 31.24 4.79 -4.53
C GLY A 174 30.69 6.18 -4.83
N ALA A 175 29.65 6.30 -5.67
CA ALA A 175 29.02 7.59 -5.96
C ALA A 175 28.29 8.14 -4.75
N LEU A 176 28.36 9.47 -4.57
CA LEU A 176 27.66 10.18 -3.52
C LEU A 176 26.28 10.61 -4.01
N HIS A 177 25.23 10.21 -3.28
CA HIS A 177 23.85 10.56 -3.54
C HIS A 177 23.23 11.23 -2.31
N TRP A 178 22.06 11.85 -2.51
CA TRP A 178 21.24 12.38 -1.42
C TRP A 178 19.94 11.61 -1.34
N THR A 179 19.61 11.15 -0.13
CA THR A 179 18.37 10.44 0.14
C THR A 179 17.56 11.22 1.16
N GLN A 180 16.28 11.45 0.84
CA GLN A 180 15.30 11.94 1.80
C GLN A 180 14.48 10.75 2.31
N VAL A 181 14.31 10.67 3.62
CA VAL A 181 13.52 9.66 4.30
C VAL A 181 12.43 10.33 5.12
N ASN A 182 11.20 9.92 4.89
CA ASN A 182 10.04 10.30 5.69
C ASN A 182 9.53 9.04 6.37
N GLY A 183 9.39 9.06 7.68
CA GLY A 183 8.95 7.88 8.43
C GLY A 183 8.13 8.25 9.66
N ARG A 184 7.49 7.23 10.23
CA ARG A 184 6.74 7.34 11.47
C ARG A 184 6.77 6.06 12.27
N VAL A 185 6.56 6.18 13.57
CA VAL A 185 6.43 5.01 14.45
C VAL A 185 5.00 4.49 14.47
N LEU A 186 4.85 3.17 14.38
CA LEU A 186 3.63 2.44 14.67
C LEU A 186 3.78 1.82 16.06
N ARG A 187 2.82 2.13 16.94
CA ARG A 187 2.80 1.62 18.32
C ARG A 187 1.91 0.38 18.42
N GLY A 188 2.31 -0.55 19.30
CA GLY A 188 1.50 -1.71 19.68
C GLY A 188 0.32 -1.34 20.58
N GLY A 189 -0.52 -2.32 20.92
CA GLY A 189 -1.70 -2.11 21.78
C GLY A 189 -1.39 -1.67 23.22
N SER A 190 -0.14 -1.87 23.66
CA SER A 190 0.42 -1.46 24.95
C SER A 190 1.02 -0.04 24.94
N GLY A 191 1.09 0.62 23.77
CA GLY A 191 1.73 1.93 23.59
C GLY A 191 3.24 1.88 23.28
N GLU A 192 3.85 0.69 23.31
CA GLU A 192 5.27 0.50 22.94
C GLU A 192 5.49 0.67 21.44
N ALA A 193 6.68 1.16 21.05
CA ALA A 193 7.06 1.30 19.65
C ALA A 193 7.29 -0.09 19.03
N ARG A 194 6.48 -0.47 18.03
CA ARG A 194 6.55 -1.78 17.38
C ARG A 194 7.37 -1.74 16.10
N SER A 195 7.14 -0.73 15.27
CA SER A 195 7.85 -0.59 14.00
C SER A 195 7.96 0.86 13.58
N LEU A 196 8.96 1.17 12.76
CA LEU A 196 9.02 2.39 11.97
C LEU A 196 8.64 2.04 10.54
N VAL A 197 7.83 2.87 9.90
CA VAL A 197 7.44 2.69 8.50
C VAL A 197 7.56 4.01 7.77
N GLY A 198 7.83 3.95 6.47
CA GLY A 198 7.97 5.17 5.70
C GLY A 198 8.33 4.96 4.24
N VAL A 199 8.78 6.07 3.66
CA VAL A 199 9.25 6.13 2.28
C VAL A 199 10.64 6.78 2.22
N ALA A 200 11.42 6.37 1.24
CA ALA A 200 12.66 6.99 0.84
C ALA A 200 12.51 7.54 -0.58
N MET A 201 13.26 8.59 -0.90
CA MET A 201 13.33 9.15 -2.24
C MET A 201 14.75 9.65 -2.52
N ASP A 202 15.23 9.46 -3.75
CA ASP A 202 16.47 10.07 -4.23
C ASP A 202 16.21 11.56 -4.53
N VAL A 203 16.95 12.44 -3.85
CA VAL A 203 16.86 13.90 -4.00
C VAL A 203 18.17 14.49 -4.53
N THR A 204 19.05 13.66 -5.09
CA THR A 204 20.38 14.06 -5.60
C THR A 204 20.25 15.18 -6.63
N GLU A 205 19.39 15.02 -7.65
CA GLU A 205 19.19 16.03 -8.69
C GLU A 205 18.73 17.38 -8.10
N ARG A 206 17.79 17.34 -7.15
CA ARG A 206 17.32 18.54 -6.45
C ARG A 206 18.45 19.22 -5.67
N LYS A 207 19.23 18.45 -4.90
CA LYS A 207 20.35 18.99 -4.09
C LYS A 207 21.49 19.52 -4.96
N SER A 208 21.77 18.87 -6.09
CA SER A 208 22.72 19.37 -7.09
C SER A 208 22.26 20.70 -7.67
N ALA A 209 20.98 20.82 -8.05
CA ALA A 209 20.41 22.07 -8.57
C ALA A 209 20.45 23.20 -7.51
N GLU A 210 20.05 22.92 -6.27
CA GLU A 210 20.15 23.87 -5.15
C GLU A 210 21.59 24.36 -4.93
N THR A 211 22.56 23.46 -5.02
CA THR A 211 23.98 23.78 -4.85
C THR A 211 24.49 24.68 -5.97
N VAL A 212 24.16 24.37 -7.23
CA VAL A 212 24.55 25.17 -8.39
C VAL A 212 23.93 26.57 -8.32
N LEU A 213 22.64 26.66 -7.94
CA LEU A 213 21.97 27.94 -7.74
C LEU A 213 22.62 28.76 -6.64
N ARG A 214 22.95 28.15 -5.50
CA ARG A 214 23.64 28.82 -4.40
C ARG A 214 25.00 29.38 -4.83
N GLN A 215 25.83 28.56 -5.49
CA GLN A 215 27.14 28.99 -5.99
C GLN A 215 27.04 30.11 -7.04
N SER A 216 26.03 30.05 -7.90
CA SER A 216 25.77 31.12 -8.87
C SER A 216 25.40 32.42 -8.18
N ASN A 217 24.54 32.38 -7.16
CA ASN A 217 24.15 33.56 -6.39
C ASN A 217 25.34 34.16 -5.63
N GLU A 218 26.13 33.34 -4.92
CA GLU A 218 27.35 33.80 -4.22
C GLU A 218 28.33 34.50 -5.19
N ARG A 219 28.51 33.93 -6.39
CA ARG A 219 29.36 34.55 -7.42
C ARG A 219 28.78 35.87 -7.94
N LEU A 220 27.47 35.98 -8.09
CA LEU A 220 26.81 37.21 -8.50
C LEU A 220 26.95 38.29 -7.42
N GLU A 221 26.74 37.96 -6.15
CA GLU A 221 26.91 38.87 -5.01
C GLU A 221 28.33 39.41 -4.92
N GLN A 222 29.33 38.55 -5.11
CA GLN A 222 30.73 38.97 -5.17
C GLN A 222 31.00 39.95 -6.33
N ARG A 223 30.45 39.68 -7.52
CA ARG A 223 30.62 40.57 -8.68
C ARG A 223 29.90 41.91 -8.51
N VAL A 224 28.70 41.90 -7.91
CA VAL A 224 27.96 43.13 -7.60
C VAL A 224 28.75 43.97 -6.62
N THR A 225 29.22 43.38 -5.52
CA THR A 225 30.02 44.08 -4.51
C THR A 225 31.27 44.70 -5.13
N GLN A 226 32.00 43.95 -5.95
CA GLN A 226 33.18 44.44 -6.66
C GLN A 226 32.85 45.63 -7.59
N ARG A 227 31.77 45.53 -8.37
CA ARG A 227 31.35 46.61 -9.30
C ARG A 227 30.89 47.86 -8.56
N THR A 228 30.18 47.71 -7.45
CA THR A 228 29.76 48.85 -6.62
C THR A 228 30.97 49.59 -6.08
N GLN A 229 31.98 48.87 -5.55
CA GLN A 229 33.22 49.48 -5.08
C GLN A 229 33.99 50.20 -6.19
N GLU A 230 34.11 49.61 -7.38
CA GLU A 230 34.75 50.26 -8.54
C GLU A 230 34.02 51.54 -8.97
N LEU A 231 32.69 51.53 -8.97
CA LEU A 231 31.88 52.70 -9.31
C LEU A 231 32.04 53.82 -8.29
N GLU A 232 32.00 53.49 -6.99
CA GLU A 232 32.24 54.46 -5.92
C GLU A 232 33.63 55.10 -6.02
N GLN A 233 34.67 54.30 -6.28
CA GLN A 233 36.02 54.81 -6.49
C GLN A 233 36.13 55.69 -7.73
N THR A 234 35.45 55.33 -8.81
CA THR A 234 35.45 56.12 -10.05
C THR A 234 34.72 57.44 -9.86
N HIS A 235 33.57 57.43 -9.19
CA HIS A 235 32.84 58.65 -8.86
C HIS A 235 33.65 59.57 -7.93
N ALA A 236 34.31 59.02 -6.92
CA ALA A 236 35.16 59.81 -6.03
C ALA A 236 36.29 60.54 -6.78
N LYS A 237 36.90 59.89 -7.78
CA LYS A 237 37.97 60.48 -8.61
C LYS A 237 37.50 61.55 -9.60
N ILE A 238 36.22 61.57 -9.97
CA ILE A 238 35.67 62.54 -10.94
C ILE A 238 35.17 63.81 -10.24
N VAL A 239 34.81 63.70 -8.95
CA VAL A 239 34.29 64.82 -8.15
C VAL A 239 35.41 65.66 -7.52
N GLU A 240 36.65 65.17 -7.51
CA GLU A 240 37.88 65.85 -7.07
C GLU A 240 38.56 66.62 -8.21
#